data_AF-A0A353LGZ7-F1
#
_entry.id   AF-A0A353LGZ7-F1
#
_cell.length_a   1.000
_cell.length_b   1.000
_cell.length_c   1.000
_cell.angle_alpha   90.00
_cell.angle_beta   90.00
_cell.angle_gamma   90.00
#
_symmetry.space_group_name_H-M   'P 1'
#
loop_
_entity.id
_entity.type
_entity.pdbx_description
1 polymer ?
#
loop_
_entity_poly.entity_id
_entity_poly.type
_entity_poly.pdbx_seq_one_letter_code
_entity_poly.pdbx_strand_id
1 'polypeptide(L)'
;MRIYSYQIISAFFLLIAAGCASTVKITSVAEKNKDGDLLLKWEVSPDQEGNINIYSSQSDSDISAFTPIKTSNITDQVTVINPSSPDIREFYILKTTSAYSGIIANRIIEMSNIKNFRDMGGYFTRTDQQMKWGKIFRSGDLSSATLYDQERIRRLNIRTIIDFRS
;
A
#
# COMPACT_ATOMS: atom_id res chain seq x y z
N MET A 1 -32.04 2.98 -74.51
CA MET A 1 -30.77 2.61 -73.86
C MET A 1 -30.74 3.28 -72.49
N ARG A 2 -31.11 2.57 -71.42
CA ARG A 2 -31.18 3.09 -70.04
C ARG A 2 -29.86 2.82 -69.34
N ILE A 3 -29.21 3.88 -68.84
CA ILE A 3 -27.98 3.78 -68.05
C ILE A 3 -28.42 3.84 -66.57
N TYR A 4 -28.19 2.76 -65.82
CA TYR A 4 -28.39 2.71 -64.38
C TYR A 4 -27.14 3.25 -63.69
N SER A 5 -27.29 4.31 -62.89
CA SER A 5 -26.26 4.85 -62.01
C SER A 5 -26.35 4.16 -60.65
N TYR A 6 -25.30 3.42 -60.27
CA TYR A 6 -25.17 2.82 -58.94
C TYR A 6 -24.40 3.78 -58.04
N GLN A 7 -25.09 4.38 -57.06
CA GLN A 7 -24.46 5.08 -55.95
C GLN A 7 -24.08 4.04 -54.89
N ILE A 8 -22.79 3.79 -54.71
CA ILE A 8 -22.27 2.98 -53.61
C ILE A 8 -22.23 3.86 -52.36
N ILE A 9 -23.22 3.70 -51.48
CA ILE A 9 -23.22 4.32 -50.15
C ILE A 9 -22.25 3.49 -49.29
N SER A 10 -21.05 4.02 -49.07
CA SER A 10 -20.10 3.46 -48.11
C SER A 10 -20.56 3.78 -46.69
N ALA A 11 -21.13 2.79 -46.00
CA ALA A 11 -21.48 2.91 -44.58
C ALA A 11 -20.21 2.77 -43.75
N PHE A 12 -19.67 3.89 -43.28
CA PHE A 12 -18.56 3.93 -42.34
C PHE A 12 -19.08 3.53 -40.95
N PHE A 13 -19.01 2.23 -40.63
CA PHE A 13 -19.34 1.72 -39.31
C PHE A 13 -18.23 2.13 -38.32
N LEU A 14 -18.46 3.20 -37.56
CA LEU A 14 -17.62 3.55 -36.43
C LEU A 14 -17.87 2.53 -35.31
N LEU A 15 -17.03 1.49 -35.25
CA LEU A 15 -16.95 0.63 -34.07
C LEU A 15 -16.37 1.46 -32.92
N ILE A 16 -17.25 2.04 -32.10
CA ILE A 16 -16.86 2.54 -30.79
C ILE A 16 -16.65 1.30 -29.92
N ALA A 17 -15.42 0.80 -29.88
CA ALA A 17 -15.01 -0.15 -28.86
C ALA A 17 -15.07 0.60 -27.52
N ALA A 18 -16.15 0.40 -26.77
CA ALA A 18 -16.21 0.77 -25.35
C ALA A 18 -15.24 -0.16 -24.60
N GLY A 19 -13.94 0.11 -24.71
CA GLY A 19 -12.94 -0.50 -23.85
C GLY A 19 -13.28 -0.09 -22.42
N CYS A 20 -13.59 -1.07 -21.58
CA CYS A 20 -13.78 -0.84 -20.16
C CYS A 20 -12.45 -0.31 -19.60
N ALA A 21 -12.32 1.00 -19.45
CA ALA A 21 -11.13 1.62 -18.88
C ALA A 21 -11.03 1.12 -17.43
N SER A 22 -10.14 0.15 -17.20
CA SER A 22 -9.90 -0.38 -15.87
C SER A 22 -9.19 0.69 -15.06
N THR A 23 -9.76 1.07 -13.91
CA THR A 23 -9.13 2.02 -13.00
C THR A 23 -7.78 1.46 -12.54
N VAL A 24 -6.72 2.24 -12.74
CA VAL A 24 -5.38 1.86 -12.30
C VAL A 24 -5.35 1.76 -10.78
N LYS A 25 -4.85 0.64 -10.26
CA LYS A 25 -4.66 0.37 -8.84
C LYS A 25 -3.21 0.01 -8.57
N ILE A 26 -2.72 0.39 -7.39
CA ILE A 26 -1.41 0.00 -6.89
C ILE A 26 -1.65 -0.90 -5.68
N THR A 27 -1.29 -2.17 -5.80
CA THR A 27 -1.17 -3.06 -4.64
C THR A 27 0.24 -2.90 -4.10
N SER A 28 0.40 -2.70 -2.79
CA SER A 28 1.74 -2.51 -2.23
C SER A 28 1.86 -2.98 -0.78
N VAL A 29 3.10 -3.29 -0.42
CA VAL A 29 3.48 -3.74 0.92
C VAL A 29 4.84 -3.14 1.28
N ALA A 30 4.98 -2.73 2.54
CA ALA A 30 6.28 -2.40 3.13
C ALA A 30 6.70 -3.52 4.09
N GLU A 31 7.88 -4.09 3.89
CA GLU A 31 8.42 -5.17 4.72
C GLU A 31 9.83 -4.83 5.19
N LYS A 32 10.09 -5.02 6.47
CA LYS A 32 11.44 -4.87 7.01
C LYS A 32 12.26 -6.15 6.73
N ASN A 33 13.46 -6.00 6.17
CA ASN A 33 14.39 -7.11 5.96
C ASN A 33 15.20 -7.40 7.25
N LYS A 34 16.13 -8.36 7.19
CA LYS A 34 16.97 -8.74 8.34
C LYS A 34 18.01 -7.68 8.72
N ASP A 35 18.42 -6.86 7.77
CA ASP A 35 19.44 -5.82 7.92
C ASP A 35 18.85 -4.52 8.51
N GLY A 36 17.52 -4.42 8.53
CA GLY A 36 16.78 -3.29 9.08
C GLY A 36 16.18 -2.37 8.01
N ASP A 37 16.49 -2.60 6.75
CA ASP A 37 15.96 -1.82 5.62
C ASP A 37 14.51 -2.18 5.34
N LEU A 38 13.81 -1.25 4.68
CA LEU A 38 12.45 -1.44 4.22
C LEU A 38 12.42 -1.74 2.73
N LEU A 39 11.86 -2.91 2.41
CA LEU A 39 11.48 -3.30 1.06
C LEU A 39 10.07 -2.77 0.79
N LEU A 40 9.97 -1.74 -0.05
CA LEU A 40 8.69 -1.29 -0.57
C LEU A 40 8.43 -2.06 -1.87
N LYS A 41 7.40 -2.91 -1.86
CA LYS A 41 7.00 -3.76 -2.99
C LYS A 41 5.68 -3.25 -3.56
N TRP A 42 5.54 -3.31 -4.88
CA TRP A 42 4.32 -2.88 -5.56
C TRP A 42 4.02 -3.68 -6.82
N GLU A 43 2.74 -3.71 -7.17
CA GLU A 43 2.21 -4.14 -8.46
C GLU A 43 1.20 -3.09 -8.92
N VAL A 44 1.23 -2.76 -10.20
CA VAL A 44 0.30 -1.79 -10.80
C VAL A 44 -0.59 -2.53 -11.78
N SER A 45 -1.91 -2.42 -11.59
CA SER A 45 -2.90 -3.10 -12.42
C SER A 45 -3.86 -2.08 -13.05
N PRO A 46 -4.14 -2.14 -14.36
CA PRO A 46 -3.49 -3.01 -15.34
C PRO A 46 -2.01 -2.68 -15.52
N ASP A 47 -1.24 -3.65 -16.04
CA ASP A 47 0.19 -3.52 -16.26
C ASP A 47 0.50 -2.30 -17.14
N GLN A 48 1.47 -1.49 -16.70
CA GLN A 48 1.92 -0.32 -17.45
C GLN A 48 3.38 -0.01 -17.13
N GLU A 49 4.05 0.61 -18.10
CA GLU A 49 5.39 1.15 -17.93
C GLU A 49 5.37 2.56 -17.33
N GLY A 50 6.57 3.07 -17.00
CA GLY A 50 6.76 4.41 -16.49
C GLY A 50 7.29 4.42 -15.06
N ASN A 51 7.07 5.54 -14.38
CA ASN A 51 7.69 5.82 -13.08
C ASN A 51 6.70 5.68 -11.92
N ILE A 52 7.22 5.23 -10.79
CA ILE A 52 6.56 5.28 -9.49
C ILE A 52 7.35 6.21 -8.56
N ASN A 53 6.67 7.22 -8.04
CA ASN A 53 7.23 8.19 -7.11
C ASN A 53 6.88 7.78 -5.68
N ILE A 54 7.88 7.80 -4.81
CA ILE A 54 7.81 7.35 -3.43
C ILE A 54 7.96 8.56 -2.53
N TYR A 55 6.99 8.71 -1.63
CA TYR A 55 6.95 9.76 -0.64
C TYR A 55 7.02 9.14 0.75
N SER A 56 7.59 9.85 1.73
CA SER A 56 7.60 9.41 3.13
C SER A 56 7.09 10.47 4.09
N SER A 57 6.62 10.02 5.25
CA SER A 57 6.28 10.85 6.40
C SER A 57 6.46 10.07 7.69
N GLN A 58 6.61 10.77 8.82
CA GLN A 58 6.58 10.17 10.16
C GLN A 58 5.17 10.10 10.74
N SER A 59 4.15 10.57 10.00
CA SER A 59 2.74 10.52 10.41
C SER A 59 1.84 10.04 9.27
N ASP A 60 0.80 9.27 9.60
CA ASP A 60 -0.29 8.90 8.68
C ASP A 60 -1.51 9.84 8.77
N SER A 61 -1.43 10.89 9.60
CA SER A 61 -2.57 11.77 9.88
C SER A 61 -2.86 12.80 8.78
N ASP A 62 -1.85 13.17 8.00
CA ASP A 62 -1.92 14.23 7.00
C ASP A 62 -1.12 13.86 5.76
N ILE A 63 -1.79 13.75 4.61
CA ILE A 63 -1.18 13.41 3.33
C ILE A 63 -0.25 14.54 2.84
N SER A 64 -0.49 15.79 3.24
CA SER A 64 0.34 16.93 2.85
C SER A 64 1.73 16.91 3.50
N ALA A 65 1.89 16.16 4.59
CA ALA A 65 3.16 15.98 5.30
C ALA A 65 4.09 14.95 4.64
N PHE A 66 3.69 14.36 3.51
CA PHE A 66 4.51 13.40 2.77
C PHE A 66 5.43 14.10 1.78
N THR A 67 6.75 13.89 1.92
CA THR A 67 7.77 14.49 1.06
C THR A 67 8.35 13.46 0.10
N PRO A 68 8.72 13.86 -1.14
CA PRO A 68 9.29 12.93 -2.11
C PRO A 68 10.68 12.46 -1.67
N ILE A 69 10.94 11.15 -1.74
CA ILE A 69 12.24 10.56 -1.36
C ILE A 69 12.92 9.77 -2.47
N LYS A 70 12.16 9.21 -3.42
CA LYS A 70 12.71 8.35 -4.47
C LYS A 70 11.77 8.23 -5.66
N THR A 71 12.32 8.02 -6.84
CA THR A 71 11.60 7.60 -8.04
C THR A 71 12.20 6.27 -8.52
N SER A 72 11.36 5.35 -8.99
CA SER A 72 11.77 4.05 -9.54
C SER A 72 10.91 3.68 -10.75
N ASN A 73 11.28 2.65 -11.52
CA ASN A 73 10.44 2.19 -12.62
C ASN A 73 9.32 1.33 -12.07
N ILE A 74 8.12 1.41 -12.63
CA ILE A 74 6.98 0.56 -12.24
C ILE A 74 7.37 -0.93 -12.36
N THR A 75 8.13 -1.28 -13.39
CA THR A 75 8.59 -2.65 -13.68
C THR A 75 9.59 -3.21 -12.67
N ASP A 76 10.23 -2.37 -11.84
CA ASP A 76 11.18 -2.84 -10.82
C ASP A 76 10.45 -3.61 -9.71
N GLN A 77 9.15 -3.32 -9.49
CA GLN A 77 8.25 -3.94 -8.51
C GLN A 77 8.69 -3.90 -7.03
N VAL A 78 9.93 -3.52 -6.75
CA VAL A 78 10.49 -3.38 -5.40
C VAL A 78 11.58 -2.33 -5.36
N THR A 79 11.68 -1.63 -4.23
CA THR A 79 12.83 -0.81 -3.92
C THR A 79 13.21 -0.93 -2.45
N VAL A 80 14.49 -0.71 -2.17
CA VAL A 80 15.03 -0.66 -0.80
C VAL A 80 15.07 0.80 -0.33
N ILE A 81 14.61 1.01 0.90
CA ILE A 81 14.64 2.27 1.64
C ILE A 81 15.32 2.04 2.98
N ASN A 82 16.30 2.90 3.30
CA ASN A 82 16.92 2.93 4.61
C ASN A 82 16.09 3.86 5.52
N PRO A 83 15.41 3.34 6.56
CA PRO A 83 14.61 4.18 7.45
C PRO A 83 15.51 5.18 8.19
N SER A 84 14.99 6.37 8.48
CA SER A 84 15.74 7.43 9.17
C SER A 84 16.13 7.04 10.60
N SER A 85 15.35 6.15 11.22
CA SER A 85 15.62 5.59 12.55
C SER A 85 14.97 4.21 12.69
N PRO A 86 15.64 3.23 13.33
CA PRO A 86 15.08 1.89 13.55
C PRO A 86 13.87 1.86 14.49
N ASP A 87 13.71 2.90 15.33
CA ASP A 87 12.66 2.98 16.34
C ASP A 87 11.45 3.82 15.91
N ILE A 88 11.56 4.56 14.80
CA ILE A 88 10.49 5.40 14.29
C ILE A 88 9.79 4.66 13.18
N ARG A 89 8.48 4.48 13.31
CA ARG A 89 7.66 4.01 12.19
C ARG A 89 7.55 5.13 11.16
N GLU A 90 8.06 4.86 9.97
CA GLU A 90 7.81 5.68 8.80
C GLU A 90 6.64 5.15 7.99
N PHE A 91 5.97 6.06 7.31
CA PHE A 91 4.86 5.82 6.41
C PHE A 91 5.25 6.23 5.01
N TYR A 92 4.71 5.54 4.01
CA TYR A 92 5.01 5.80 2.62
C TYR A 92 3.76 5.88 1.76
N ILE A 93 3.85 6.65 0.68
CA ILE A 93 2.86 6.66 -0.39
C ILE A 93 3.61 6.42 -1.70
N LEU A 94 3.09 5.50 -2.51
CA LEU A 94 3.56 5.25 -3.86
C LEU A 94 2.54 5.86 -4.83
N LYS A 95 3.02 6.67 -5.77
CA LYS A 95 2.18 7.34 -6.77
C LYS A 95 2.70 7.10 -8.17
N THR A 96 1.81 6.70 -9.07
CA THR A 96 2.00 6.86 -10.51
C THR A 96 1.32 8.16 -10.95
N THR A 97 1.31 8.45 -12.26
CA THR A 97 0.57 9.59 -12.82
C THR A 97 -0.95 9.47 -12.57
N SER A 98 -1.48 8.24 -12.45
CA SER A 98 -2.92 7.97 -12.46
C SER A 98 -3.46 7.31 -11.19
N ALA A 99 -2.59 6.82 -10.30
CA ALA A 99 -3.00 6.08 -9.10
C ALA A 99 -2.11 6.37 -7.88
N TYR A 100 -2.65 6.10 -6.70
CA TYR A 100 -1.92 6.14 -5.43
C TYR A 100 -2.20 4.86 -4.63
N SER A 101 -1.23 4.41 -3.85
CA SER A 101 -1.29 3.13 -3.13
C SER A 101 -2.12 3.12 -1.83
N GLY A 102 -2.59 4.27 -1.38
CA GLY A 102 -2.82 4.47 0.06
C GLY A 102 -1.52 4.64 0.84
N ILE A 103 -1.67 4.87 2.15
CA ILE A 103 -0.54 4.96 3.08
C ILE A 103 -0.11 3.54 3.46
N ILE A 104 1.15 3.20 3.21
CA ILE A 104 1.74 1.92 3.61
C ILE A 104 2.81 2.10 4.67
N ALA A 105 2.97 1.09 5.52
CA ALA A 105 4.02 1.03 6.53
C ALA A 105 4.33 -0.43 6.86
N ASN A 106 5.50 -0.69 7.44
CA ASN A 106 5.82 -2.03 7.93
C ASN A 106 4.85 -2.42 9.05
N ARG A 107 4.15 -3.53 8.80
CA ARG A 107 3.05 -4.00 9.64
C ARG A 107 3.52 -4.83 10.83
N ILE A 108 4.57 -5.62 10.61
CA ILE A 108 5.11 -6.55 11.59
C ILE A 108 5.88 -5.76 12.64
N ILE A 109 5.55 -6.01 13.91
CA ILE A 109 6.25 -5.41 15.04
C ILE A 109 7.07 -6.54 15.66
N GLU A 110 8.39 -6.36 15.66
CA GLU A 110 9.30 -7.34 16.23
C GLU A 110 9.15 -7.40 17.75
N MET A 111 8.84 -8.59 18.24
CA MET A 111 8.70 -8.91 19.65
C MET A 111 9.67 -10.05 19.98
N SER A 112 10.13 -10.13 21.23
CA SER A 112 11.01 -11.21 21.69
C SER A 112 10.27 -12.54 21.76
N ASN A 113 9.13 -12.58 22.47
CA ASN A 113 8.40 -13.83 22.70
C ASN A 113 6.98 -13.85 22.10
N ILE A 114 6.38 -12.69 21.85
CA ILE A 114 5.01 -12.63 21.34
C ILE A 114 5.02 -12.86 19.84
N LYS A 115 4.40 -13.96 19.41
CA LYS A 115 4.28 -14.28 17.98
C LYS A 115 3.18 -13.45 17.32
N ASN A 116 3.29 -13.29 15.99
CA ASN A 116 2.24 -12.72 15.16
C ASN A 116 1.79 -11.30 15.54
N PHE A 117 2.62 -10.52 16.24
CA PHE A 117 2.30 -9.15 16.62
C PHE A 117 2.34 -8.23 15.39
N ARG A 118 1.21 -7.65 15.03
CA ARG A 118 1.09 -6.81 13.84
C ARG A 118 -0.01 -5.76 13.96
N ASP A 119 0.22 -4.64 13.31
CA ASP A 119 -0.78 -3.60 13.10
C ASP A 119 -1.81 -4.05 12.03
N MET A 120 -3.07 -3.67 12.17
CA MET A 120 -4.13 -3.95 11.20
C MET A 120 -4.47 -2.75 10.30
N GLY A 121 -3.76 -1.63 10.43
CA GLY A 121 -3.90 -0.45 9.58
C GLY A 121 -3.55 -0.69 8.11
N GLY A 122 -3.86 0.28 7.26
CA GLY A 122 -3.52 0.27 5.84
C GLY A 122 -4.41 -0.60 4.95
N TYR A 123 -5.22 -1.50 5.51
CA TYR A 123 -6.21 -2.24 4.71
C TYR A 123 -7.34 -1.32 4.24
N PHE A 124 -7.80 -1.53 3.01
CA PHE A 124 -8.99 -0.87 2.50
C PHE A 124 -10.25 -1.65 2.90
N THR A 125 -11.28 -0.93 3.32
CA THR A 125 -12.61 -1.49 3.55
C THR A 125 -13.29 -1.78 2.20
N ARG A 126 -14.46 -2.44 2.27
CA ARG A 126 -15.33 -2.64 1.09
C ARG A 126 -15.86 -1.34 0.48
N THR A 127 -15.70 -0.21 1.18
CA THR A 127 -16.11 1.13 0.75
C THR A 127 -14.90 1.98 0.33
N ASP A 128 -13.77 1.36 0.02
CA ASP A 128 -12.50 2.00 -0.39
C ASP A 128 -11.96 3.03 0.62
N GLN A 129 -12.32 2.91 1.90
CA GLN A 129 -11.73 3.70 2.98
C GLN A 129 -10.55 2.95 3.59
N GLN A 130 -9.44 3.64 3.84
CA GLN A 130 -8.27 3.03 4.43
C GLN A 130 -8.36 3.01 5.96
N MET A 131 -8.13 1.85 6.57
CA MET A 131 -7.99 1.72 8.02
C MET A 131 -6.76 2.51 8.50
N LYS A 132 -6.93 3.38 9.49
CA LYS A 132 -5.82 4.14 10.09
C LYS A 132 -4.80 3.21 10.76
N TRP A 133 -3.53 3.56 10.68
CA TRP A 133 -2.47 2.84 11.36
C TRP A 133 -2.47 3.13 12.86
N GLY A 134 -1.92 2.21 13.63
CA GLY A 134 -1.76 2.35 15.09
C GLY A 134 -3.07 2.32 15.88
N LYS A 135 -4.16 1.79 15.30
CA LYS A 135 -5.48 1.75 15.96
C LYS A 135 -5.89 0.35 16.41
N ILE A 136 -5.63 -0.66 15.59
CA ILE A 136 -5.99 -2.05 15.88
C ILE A 136 -4.75 -2.89 15.67
N PHE A 137 -4.45 -3.74 16.65
CA PHE A 137 -3.35 -4.70 16.59
C PHE A 137 -3.91 -6.10 16.78
N ARG A 138 -3.16 -7.09 16.29
CA ARG A 138 -3.37 -8.49 16.63
C ARG A 138 -2.05 -9.12 17.04
N SER A 139 -2.13 -10.09 17.94
CA SER A 139 -1.00 -10.92 18.36
C SER A 139 -1.43 -12.36 18.55
N GLY A 140 -0.47 -13.24 18.77
CA GLY A 140 -0.70 -14.48 19.49
C GLY A 140 -0.85 -14.25 20.99
N ASP A 141 -0.64 -15.32 21.76
CA ASP A 141 -0.67 -15.29 23.22
C ASP A 141 0.33 -14.29 23.82
N LEU A 142 -0.11 -13.60 24.87
CA LEU A 142 0.66 -12.56 25.57
C LEU A 142 1.25 -13.07 26.88
N SER A 143 0.96 -14.30 27.30
CA SER A 143 1.37 -14.83 28.62
C SER A 143 2.88 -14.87 28.85
N SER A 144 3.67 -14.96 27.77
CA SER A 144 5.13 -15.04 27.79
C SER A 144 5.84 -13.71 27.48
N ALA A 145 5.11 -12.59 27.51
CA ALA A 145 5.64 -11.27 27.22
C ALA A 145 6.81 -10.89 28.15
N THR A 146 7.96 -10.63 27.55
CA THR A 146 9.15 -10.14 28.27
C THR A 146 9.01 -8.67 28.66
N LEU A 147 9.93 -8.15 29.49
CA LEU A 147 9.99 -6.70 29.77
C LEU A 147 10.18 -5.87 28.49
N TYR A 148 10.97 -6.38 27.53
CA TYR A 148 11.13 -5.76 26.22
C TYR A 148 9.79 -5.68 25.46
N ASP A 149 9.05 -6.78 25.45
CA ASP A 149 7.73 -6.85 24.80
C ASP A 149 6.73 -5.88 25.45
N GLN A 150 6.70 -5.83 26.78
CA GLN A 150 5.82 -4.94 27.54
C GLN A 150 6.13 -3.46 27.26
N GLU A 151 7.41 -3.08 27.25
CA GLU A 151 7.83 -1.72 26.89
C GLU A 151 7.44 -1.36 25.45
N ARG A 152 7.55 -2.31 24.52
CA ARG A 152 7.15 -2.08 23.14
C ARG A 152 5.64 -1.88 23.01
N ILE A 153 4.83 -2.69 23.70
CA ILE A 153 3.37 -2.51 23.78
C ILE A 153 3.02 -1.14 24.38
N ARG A 154 3.71 -0.72 25.44
CA ARG A 154 3.51 0.59 26.09
C ARG A 154 3.80 1.75 25.13
N ARG A 155 4.89 1.68 24.36
CA ARG A 155 5.24 2.69 23.34
C ARG A 155 4.21 2.80 22.22
N LEU A 156 3.50 1.71 21.91
CA LEU A 156 2.38 1.74 20.96
C LEU A 156 1.11 2.41 21.52
N ASN A 157 1.09 2.79 22.80
CA ASN A 157 -0.04 3.41 23.49
C ASN A 157 -1.33 2.57 23.40
N ILE A 158 -1.18 1.24 23.45
CA ILE A 158 -2.30 0.29 23.52
C ILE A 158 -2.91 0.34 24.92
N ARG A 159 -4.22 0.59 24.99
CA ARG A 159 -4.94 0.79 26.27
C ARG A 159 -5.89 -0.34 26.63
N THR A 160 -6.24 -1.18 25.67
CA THR A 160 -7.24 -2.22 25.83
C THR A 160 -6.75 -3.49 25.16
N ILE A 161 -6.85 -4.60 25.87
CA ILE A 161 -6.58 -5.94 25.38
C ILE A 161 -7.90 -6.70 25.43
N ILE A 162 -8.29 -7.29 24.30
CA ILE A 162 -9.43 -8.20 24.21
C ILE A 162 -8.87 -9.60 24.07
N ASP A 163 -9.06 -10.42 25.10
CA ASP A 163 -8.59 -11.80 25.14
C ASP A 163 -9.70 -12.75 24.69
N PHE A 164 -9.46 -13.48 23.61
CA PHE A 164 -10.40 -14.43 23.03
C PHE A 164 -10.17 -15.89 23.48
N ARG A 165 -9.24 -16.13 24.41
CA ARG A 165 -8.99 -17.47 24.94
C ARG A 165 -10.18 -17.95 25.78
N SER A 166 -10.50 -19.23 25.66
CA SER A 166 -11.58 -19.94 26.39
C SER A 166 -11.09 -20.52 27.71
#